data_AF-A0AAJ3RDF9-F1
#
_entry.id   AF-A0AAJ3RDF9-F1
#
_cell.length_a   1.000
_cell.length_b   1.000
_cell.length_c   1.000
_cell.angle_alpha   90.00
_cell.angle_beta   90.00
_cell.angle_gamma   90.00
#
_symmetry.space_group_name_H-M   'P 1'
#
loop_
_entity.id
_entity.type
_entity.pdbx_description
1 polymer ?
#
loop_
_entity_poly.entity_id
_entity_poly.type
_entity_poly.pdbx_seq_one_letter_code
_entity_poly.pdbx_strand_id
1 'polypeptide(L)'
;MLRAGRIEVNPNLEQGHRHMALKMIKLVGLDKEPSDNPNVNAEQKDRRWRERRDAWQVAKRALDRLKRNDSIDFREQIVETAIARGYFSIWMSVFINDLEMLKLLLRGFIGTAIECYDDNGNYLKRDQGAF
;
A
#
# COMPACT_ATOMS: atom_id res chain seq x y z
N MET A 1 13.94 16.92 -1.03
CA MET A 1 12.62 16.33 -1.38
C MET A 1 12.86 15.00 -2.05
N LEU A 2 12.48 13.89 -1.42
CA LEU A 2 12.55 12.58 -2.04
C LEU A 2 11.50 12.51 -3.16
N ARG A 3 11.96 12.43 -4.41
CA ARG A 3 11.14 12.20 -5.61
C ARG A 3 10.53 10.80 -5.52
N ALA A 4 9.38 10.66 -4.88
CA ALA A 4 8.74 9.35 -4.73
C ALA A 4 8.22 8.86 -6.09
N GLY A 5 8.84 7.81 -6.65
CA GLY A 5 8.22 6.91 -7.63
C GLY A 5 7.97 7.43 -9.05
N ARG A 6 8.50 8.60 -9.43
CA ARG A 6 8.38 9.09 -10.83
C ARG A 6 9.22 8.22 -11.76
N ILE A 7 8.60 7.67 -12.80
CA ILE A 7 9.29 6.89 -13.81
C ILE A 7 9.85 7.83 -14.88
N GLU A 8 11.15 7.73 -15.12
CA GLU A 8 11.86 8.50 -16.13
C GLU A 8 12.57 7.52 -17.10
N VAL A 9 12.71 7.92 -18.37
CA VAL A 9 13.41 7.10 -19.36
C VAL A 9 14.91 7.09 -19.04
N ASN A 10 15.52 5.90 -19.08
CA ASN A 10 16.96 5.76 -18.93
C ASN A 10 17.68 6.60 -20.01
N PRO A 11 18.53 7.57 -19.63
CA PRO A 11 19.18 8.48 -20.57
C PRO A 11 20.12 7.77 -21.55
N ASN A 12 20.63 6.59 -21.20
CA ASN A 12 21.60 5.83 -21.98
C ASN A 12 20.96 4.90 -23.04
N LEU A 13 19.65 4.98 -23.26
CA LEU A 13 18.98 4.19 -24.30
C LEU A 13 19.29 4.72 -25.70
N GLU A 14 19.52 3.80 -26.62
CA GLU A 14 19.60 4.08 -28.05
C GLU A 14 18.33 4.79 -28.55
N GLN A 15 18.46 5.65 -29.56
CA GLN A 15 17.42 6.58 -30.00
C GLN A 15 16.07 5.89 -30.30
N GLY A 16 16.09 4.73 -30.98
CA GLY A 16 14.88 3.95 -31.26
C GLY A 16 14.18 3.45 -29.99
N HIS A 17 14.94 2.87 -29.06
CA HIS A 17 14.44 2.40 -27.77
C HIS A 17 13.93 3.54 -26.89
N ARG A 18 14.62 4.68 -26.90
CA ARG A 18 14.20 5.89 -26.18
C ARG A 18 12.83 6.39 -26.66
N HIS A 19 12.61 6.41 -27.98
CA HIS A 19 11.33 6.82 -28.57
C HIS A 19 10.19 5.90 -28.16
N MET A 20 10.42 4.58 -28.18
CA MET A 20 9.45 3.60 -27.72
C MET A 20 9.13 3.76 -26.23
N ALA A 21 10.14 3.95 -25.39
CA ALA A 21 9.98 4.16 -23.96
C ALA A 21 9.15 5.42 -23.64
N LEU A 22 9.41 6.54 -24.33
CA LEU A 22 8.64 7.77 -24.18
C LEU A 22 7.18 7.60 -24.58
N LYS A 23 6.91 6.92 -25.71
CA LYS A 23 5.55 6.61 -26.15
C LYS A 23 4.81 5.73 -25.14
N MET A 24 5.49 4.72 -24.60
CA MET A 24 4.91 3.84 -23.59
C MET A 24 4.55 4.62 -22.34
N ILE A 25 5.50 5.39 -21.78
CA ILE A 25 5.26 6.23 -20.59
C ILE A 25 4.06 7.16 -20.80
N LYS A 26 3.99 7.84 -21.95
CA LYS A 26 2.86 8.72 -22.28
C LYS A 26 1.53 7.97 -22.40
N LEU A 27 1.55 6.77 -22.99
CA LEU A 27 0.35 5.94 -23.18
C LEU A 27 -0.23 5.48 -21.83
N VAL A 28 0.62 5.01 -20.90
CA VAL A 28 0.18 4.50 -19.59
C VAL A 28 0.16 5.57 -18.49
N GLY A 29 0.77 6.73 -18.71
CA GLY A 29 0.81 7.85 -17.76
C GLY A 29 1.70 7.60 -16.54
N LEU A 30 2.81 6.86 -16.71
CA LEU A 30 3.73 6.51 -15.60
C LEU A 30 4.58 7.71 -15.13
N ASP A 31 4.61 8.80 -15.88
CA ASP A 31 5.27 10.05 -15.54
C ASP A 31 4.38 11.04 -14.79
N LYS A 32 3.10 10.69 -14.56
CA LYS A 32 2.15 11.52 -13.82
C LYS A 32 2.60 11.69 -12.37
N GLU A 33 2.69 12.94 -11.95
CA GLU A 33 3.03 13.31 -10.58
C GLU A 33 1.84 13.12 -9.63
N PRO A 34 2.00 12.42 -8.50
CA PRO A 34 0.99 12.40 -7.45
C PRO A 34 0.87 13.81 -6.84
N SER A 35 -0.21 14.54 -7.15
CA SER A 35 -0.40 15.90 -6.65
C SER A 35 -1.85 16.16 -6.24
N ASP A 36 -2.01 16.94 -5.17
CA ASP A 36 -3.31 17.48 -4.77
C ASP A 36 -3.62 18.81 -5.46
N ASN A 37 -2.66 19.39 -6.20
CA ASN A 37 -2.87 20.59 -6.98
C ASN A 37 -3.64 20.26 -8.26
N PRO A 38 -4.85 20.80 -8.49
CA PRO A 38 -5.65 20.53 -9.68
C PRO A 38 -4.96 20.96 -10.99
N ASN A 39 -3.96 21.83 -10.92
CA ASN A 39 -3.16 22.27 -12.07
C ASN A 39 -1.99 21.32 -12.40
N VAL A 40 -1.66 20.39 -11.49
CA VAL A 40 -0.63 19.36 -11.70
C VAL A 40 -1.34 18.08 -12.09
N ASN A 41 -1.27 17.72 -13.38
CA ASN A 41 -2.04 16.63 -14.00
C ASN A 41 -3.55 16.84 -13.92
N ALA A 42 -4.08 17.88 -14.57
CA ALA A 42 -5.51 18.17 -14.65
C ALA A 42 -6.38 16.97 -15.13
N GLU A 43 -5.77 16.01 -15.83
CA GLU A 43 -6.41 14.77 -16.29
C GLU A 43 -6.20 13.55 -15.34
N GLN A 44 -5.65 13.74 -14.14
CA GLN A 44 -5.34 12.65 -13.21
C GLN A 44 -6.61 12.07 -12.59
N LYS A 45 -7.12 11.02 -13.24
CA LYS A 45 -8.26 10.24 -12.77
C LYS A 45 -7.89 9.18 -11.72
N ASP A 46 -6.59 8.81 -11.63
CA ASP A 46 -6.14 7.82 -10.65
C ASP A 46 -6.02 8.45 -9.26
N ARG A 47 -6.98 8.12 -8.40
CA ARG A 47 -7.06 8.58 -7.01
C ARG A 47 -6.43 7.59 -6.03
N ARG A 48 -5.98 6.42 -6.49
CA ARG A 48 -5.50 5.33 -5.63
C ARG A 48 -4.29 5.75 -4.80
N TRP A 49 -3.43 6.60 -5.33
CA TRP A 49 -2.28 7.12 -4.59
C TRP A 49 -2.73 7.92 -3.35
N ARG A 50 -3.75 8.77 -3.51
CA ARG A 50 -4.29 9.63 -2.46
C ARG A 50 -5.01 8.78 -1.43
N GLU A 51 -5.88 7.89 -1.88
CA GLU A 51 -6.62 6.98 -1.02
C GLU A 51 -5.67 6.07 -0.22
N ARG A 52 -4.60 5.57 -0.87
CA ARG A 52 -3.54 4.79 -0.21
C ARG A 52 -2.81 5.62 0.85
N ARG A 53 -2.46 6.87 0.56
CA ARG A 53 -1.86 7.81 1.54
C ARG A 53 -2.81 8.04 2.72
N ASP A 54 -4.08 8.27 2.44
CA ASP A 54 -5.07 8.58 3.47
C ASP A 54 -5.30 7.37 4.38
N ALA A 55 -5.35 6.15 3.82
CA ALA A 55 -5.39 4.91 4.58
C ALA A 55 -4.15 4.74 5.47
N TRP A 56 -2.95 5.07 4.98
CA TRP A 56 -1.72 5.04 5.78
C TRP A 56 -1.79 5.99 6.97
N GLN A 57 -2.27 7.22 6.76
CA GLN A 57 -2.43 8.19 7.84
C GLN A 57 -3.46 7.74 8.87
N VAL A 58 -4.58 7.15 8.44
CA VAL A 58 -5.57 6.57 9.36
C VAL A 58 -4.93 5.46 10.19
N ALA A 59 -4.24 4.51 9.56
CA ALA A 59 -3.59 3.40 10.24
C ALA A 59 -2.55 3.88 11.26
N LYS A 60 -1.72 4.87 10.92
CA LYS A 60 -0.78 5.49 11.86
C LYS A 60 -1.48 6.10 13.07
N ARG A 61 -2.56 6.86 12.85
CA ARG A 61 -3.35 7.42 13.96
C ARG A 61 -3.99 6.34 14.83
N ALA A 62 -4.44 5.24 14.23
CA ALA A 62 -4.98 4.10 14.97
C ALA A 62 -3.91 3.47 15.87
N LEU A 63 -2.72 3.21 15.34
CA LEU A 63 -1.58 2.71 16.12
C LEU A 63 -1.22 3.64 17.29
N ASP A 64 -1.16 4.96 17.05
CA ASP A 64 -0.84 5.94 18.09
C ASP A 64 -1.95 6.05 19.16
N ARG A 65 -3.20 5.76 18.80
CA ARG A 65 -4.31 5.65 19.77
C ARG A 65 -4.22 4.35 20.55
N LEU A 66 -3.90 3.24 19.89
CA LEU A 66 -3.78 1.93 20.53
C LEU A 66 -2.72 1.94 21.62
N LYS A 67 -1.56 2.57 21.35
CA LYS A 67 -0.50 2.77 22.36
C LYS A 67 -0.94 3.51 23.62
N ARG A 68 -2.01 4.29 23.56
CA ARG A 68 -2.55 5.06 24.69
C ARG A 68 -3.74 4.39 25.36
N ASN A 69 -4.43 3.51 24.63
CA ASN A 69 -5.60 2.79 25.10
C ASN A 69 -5.65 1.42 24.42
N ASP A 70 -4.99 0.45 25.03
CA ASP A 70 -4.93 -0.91 24.53
C ASP A 70 -5.99 -1.77 25.23
N SER A 71 -7.17 -1.85 24.61
CA SER A 71 -8.24 -2.75 25.00
C SER A 71 -8.61 -3.66 23.84
N ILE A 72 -9.18 -4.83 24.17
CA ILE A 72 -9.64 -5.78 23.15
C ILE A 72 -10.67 -5.14 22.22
N ASP A 73 -11.66 -4.41 22.77
CA ASP A 73 -12.67 -3.69 21.99
C ASP A 73 -12.04 -2.66 21.05
N PHE A 74 -10.97 -1.98 21.49
CA PHE A 74 -10.30 -0.99 20.64
C PHE A 74 -9.52 -1.65 19.50
N ARG A 75 -8.90 -2.81 19.76
CA ARG A 75 -8.25 -3.62 18.72
C ARG A 75 -9.27 -4.12 17.69
N GLU A 76 -10.42 -4.61 18.12
CA GLU A 76 -11.52 -5.03 17.23
C GLU A 76 -12.03 -3.87 16.39
N GLN A 77 -12.24 -2.70 17.00
CA GLN A 77 -12.65 -1.49 16.28
C GLN A 77 -11.63 -1.08 15.20
N ILE A 78 -10.32 -1.27 15.44
CA ILE A 78 -9.27 -1.04 14.44
C ILE A 78 -9.42 -2.02 13.27
N VAL A 79 -9.70 -3.30 13.53
CA VAL A 79 -9.94 -4.31 12.49
C VAL A 79 -11.13 -3.94 11.62
N GLU A 80 -12.28 -3.58 12.23
CA GLU A 80 -13.47 -3.11 11.49
C GLU A 80 -13.14 -1.91 10.61
N THR A 81 -12.39 -0.95 11.18
CA THR A 81 -11.89 0.23 10.49
C THR A 81 -11.00 -0.13 9.31
N ALA A 82 -10.16 -1.14 9.45
CA ALA A 82 -9.27 -1.62 8.40
C ALA A 82 -10.05 -2.30 7.27
N ILE A 83 -10.99 -3.19 7.60
CA ILE A 83 -11.85 -3.89 6.63
C ILE A 83 -12.67 -2.89 5.82
N ALA A 84 -13.33 -1.93 6.48
CA ALA A 84 -14.16 -0.93 5.83
C ALA A 84 -13.37 -0.02 4.86
N ARG A 85 -12.07 0.18 5.13
CA ARG A 85 -11.19 1.03 4.30
C ARG A 85 -10.42 0.26 3.24
N GLY A 86 -10.22 -1.05 3.40
CA GLY A 86 -9.33 -1.84 2.57
C GLY A 86 -7.85 -1.56 2.83
N TYR A 87 -7.03 -1.69 1.78
CA TYR A 87 -5.57 -1.50 1.83
C TYR A 87 -4.85 -2.40 2.85
N PHE A 88 -5.16 -3.70 2.88
CA PHE A 88 -4.56 -4.71 3.77
C PHE A 88 -3.05 -4.52 4.01
N SER A 89 -2.26 -4.37 2.95
CA SER A 89 -0.79 -4.22 3.06
C SER A 89 -0.34 -3.01 3.87
N ILE A 90 -1.13 -1.94 3.91
CA ILE A 90 -0.86 -0.77 4.76
C ILE A 90 -1.02 -1.13 6.23
N TRP A 91 -2.16 -1.74 6.58
CA TRP A 91 -2.46 -2.11 7.95
C TRP A 91 -1.41 -3.08 8.49
N MET A 92 -1.07 -4.13 7.72
CA MET A 92 0.00 -5.05 8.09
C MET A 92 1.35 -4.35 8.26
N SER A 93 1.70 -3.40 7.39
CA SER A 93 2.97 -2.67 7.49
C SER A 93 3.03 -1.73 8.69
N VAL A 94 1.92 -1.06 9.02
CA VAL A 94 1.87 -0.11 10.14
C VAL A 94 1.91 -0.85 11.48
N PHE A 95 1.23 -2.00 11.57
CA PHE A 95 1.16 -2.81 12.78
C PHE A 95 2.22 -3.93 12.84
N ILE A 96 3.27 -3.87 12.01
CA ILE A 96 4.28 -4.92 11.88
C ILE A 96 4.96 -5.34 13.21
N ASN A 97 5.00 -4.44 14.19
CA ASN A 97 5.59 -4.68 15.51
C ASN A 97 4.55 -5.07 16.59
N ASP A 98 3.29 -5.29 16.24
CA ASP A 98 2.22 -5.72 17.14
C ASP A 98 1.60 -7.03 16.63
N LEU A 99 2.17 -8.16 17.07
CA LEU A 99 1.80 -9.50 16.62
C LEU A 99 0.30 -9.79 16.82
N GLU A 100 -0.26 -9.37 17.95
CA GLU A 100 -1.66 -9.61 18.27
C GLU A 100 -2.57 -8.81 17.33
N MET A 101 -2.20 -7.58 16.98
CA MET A 101 -2.90 -6.84 15.92
C MET A 101 -2.76 -7.50 14.55
N LEU A 102 -1.58 -8.02 14.19
CA LEU A 102 -1.39 -8.70 12.91
C LEU A 102 -2.30 -9.92 12.77
N LYS A 103 -2.41 -10.74 13.83
CA LYS A 103 -3.32 -11.90 13.85
C LYS A 103 -4.78 -11.49 13.69
N LEU A 104 -5.21 -10.44 14.38
CA LEU A 104 -6.57 -9.90 14.29
C LEU A 104 -6.87 -9.38 12.88
N LEU A 105 -5.93 -8.63 12.28
CA LEU A 105 -6.07 -8.14 10.91
C LEU A 105 -6.12 -9.31 9.90
N LEU A 106 -5.25 -10.30 10.03
CA LEU A 106 -5.22 -11.45 9.12
C LEU A 106 -6.53 -12.24 9.15
N ARG A 107 -7.12 -12.42 10.34
CA ARG A 107 -8.45 -13.06 10.49
C ARG A 107 -9.59 -12.20 9.97
N GLY A 108 -9.50 -10.87 10.12
CA GLY A 108 -10.54 -9.94 9.69
C GLY A 108 -10.66 -9.79 8.17
N PHE A 109 -9.53 -9.83 7.44
CA PHE A 109 -9.53 -9.74 5.97
C PHE A 109 -9.79 -11.10 5.32
N ILE A 110 -11.08 -11.43 5.14
CA ILE A 110 -11.54 -12.66 4.47
C ILE A 110 -10.94 -12.78 3.07
N GLY A 111 -10.46 -13.98 2.70
CA GLY A 111 -9.85 -14.25 1.39
C GLY A 111 -8.34 -13.96 1.34
N THR A 112 -7.75 -13.47 2.44
CA THR A 112 -6.30 -13.51 2.61
C THR A 112 -5.90 -14.96 2.86
N ALA A 113 -4.91 -15.46 2.12
CA ALA A 113 -4.34 -16.79 2.32
C ALA A 113 -3.61 -16.82 3.68
N ILE A 114 -4.34 -17.14 4.75
CA ILE A 114 -3.82 -17.22 6.12
C ILE A 114 -2.65 -18.21 6.19
N GLU A 115 -2.71 -19.26 5.37
CA GLU A 115 -1.65 -20.26 5.19
C GLU A 115 -0.33 -19.71 4.62
N CYS A 116 -0.30 -18.47 4.13
CA CYS A 116 0.93 -17.79 3.76
C CYS A 116 1.65 -17.13 4.94
N TYR A 117 1.14 -17.27 6.17
CA TYR A 117 1.71 -16.66 7.36
C TYR A 117 1.96 -17.71 8.45
N ASP A 118 3.05 -17.54 9.21
CA ASP A 118 3.33 -18.33 10.40
C ASP A 118 2.55 -17.80 11.62
N ASP A 119 2.63 -18.52 12.75
CA ASP A 119 1.99 -18.11 14.01
C ASP A 119 2.51 -16.76 14.55
N ASN A 120 3.67 -16.32 14.06
CA ASN A 120 4.31 -15.05 14.36
C ASN A 120 3.97 -13.95 13.33
N GLY A 121 3.02 -14.19 12.42
CA GLY A 121 2.60 -13.23 11.40
C GLY A 121 3.64 -12.93 10.32
N ASN A 122 4.72 -13.71 10.24
CA ASN A 122 5.72 -13.60 9.20
C ASN A 122 5.27 -14.35 7.94
N TYR A 123 5.73 -13.88 6.78
CA TYR A 123 5.47 -14.56 5.51
C TYR A 123 6.18 -15.91 5.44
N LEU A 124 5.41 -16.97 5.18
CA LEU A 124 5.93 -18.30 4.86
C LEU A 124 6.32 -18.35 3.39
N LYS A 125 7.58 -18.74 3.12
CA LYS A 125 8.03 -18.98 1.74
C LYS A 125 7.26 -20.18 1.19
N ARG A 126 6.53 -19.98 0.09
CA ARG A 126 5.90 -21.10 -0.63
C ARG A 126 7.00 -21.90 -1.33
N ASP A 127 7.14 -23.17 -0.96
CA ASP A 127 8.18 -24.05 -1.54
C ASP A 127 7.88 -24.46 -2.99
N GLN A 128 6.65 -24.26 -3.47
CA GLN A 128 6.29 -24.46 -4.88
C GLN A 128 5.34 -23.36 -5.37
N GLY A 129 5.86 -22.44 -6.16
CA GLY A 129 5.03 -21.57 -7.00
C GLY A 129 4.51 -22.39 -8.17
N ALA A 130 3.23 -22.74 -8.16
CA ALA A 130 2.58 -23.28 -9.35
C ALA A 130 2.49 -22.15 -10.39
N PHE A 131 3.20 -22.31 -11.50
CA PHE A 131 3.03 -21.54 -12.72
C PHE A 131 1.88 -22.13 -13.54
#